data_AF-A0A916YLX5-F1
#
_entry.id   AF-A0A916YLX5-F1
#
_cell.length_a   1.000
_cell.length_b   1.000
_cell.length_c   1.000
_cell.angle_alpha   90.00
_cell.angle_beta   90.00
_cell.angle_gamma   90.00
#
_symmetry.space_group_name_H-M   'P 1'
#
loop_
_entity.id
_entity.type
_entity.pdbx_description
1 polymer ?
#
loop_
_entity_poly.entity_id
_entity_poly.type
_entity_poly.pdbx_seq_one_letter_code
_entity_poly.pdbx_strand_id
1 'polypeptide(L)'
;MEYDARLAILLDHGIGLWDVVKSGRREGSLDTALREVEGNPLADLIADLPDLAAIGFNGGTAARIGRRLIGTDTPLALIDLPSSSPAFAAMSLAEKTARWLALRPFLTERKDSSRETGA
;
A
#
# COMPACT_ATOMS: atom_id res chain seq x y z
N MET A 1 -17.80 10.78 3.55
CA MET A 1 -16.47 11.17 4.07
C MET A 1 -15.63 11.53 2.86
N GLU A 2 -15.07 12.73 2.86
CA GLU A 2 -14.24 13.22 1.76
C GLU A 2 -12.95 12.42 1.62
N TYR A 3 -12.36 12.44 0.43
CA TYR A 3 -11.15 11.68 0.13
C TYR A 3 -10.00 12.01 1.09
N ASP A 4 -9.78 13.28 1.37
CA ASP A 4 -8.71 13.75 2.25
C ASP A 4 -8.92 13.33 3.70
N ALA A 5 -10.17 13.35 4.17
CA ALA A 5 -10.51 12.88 5.52
C ALA A 5 -10.22 11.38 5.69
N ARG A 6 -10.44 10.58 4.64
CA ARG A 6 -10.06 9.15 4.66
C ARG A 6 -8.55 8.98 4.69
N LEU A 7 -7.80 9.79 3.94
CA LEU A 7 -6.35 9.72 3.93
C LEU A 7 -5.76 10.13 5.29
N ALA A 8 -6.31 11.16 5.93
CA ALA A 8 -5.91 11.58 7.27
C ALA A 8 -6.09 10.45 8.29
N ILE A 9 -7.24 9.76 8.27
CA ILE A 9 -7.49 8.61 9.16
C ILE A 9 -6.45 7.50 8.94
N LEU A 10 -6.10 7.20 7.68
CA LEU A 10 -5.08 6.19 7.40
C LEU A 10 -3.73 6.60 8.00
N LEU A 11 -3.32 7.84 7.81
CA LEU A 11 -2.07 8.36 8.36
C LEU A 11 -2.06 8.41 9.89
N ASP A 12 -3.19 8.70 10.53
CA ASP A 12 -3.33 8.66 12.00
C ASP A 12 -3.19 7.23 12.57
N HIS A 13 -3.48 6.22 11.76
CA HIS A 13 -3.25 4.81 12.08
C HIS A 13 -1.91 4.26 11.56
N GLY A 14 -1.01 5.14 11.09
CA GLY A 14 0.31 4.75 10.56
C GLY A 14 0.26 4.04 9.21
N ILE A 15 -0.82 4.21 8.45
CA ILE A 15 -1.02 3.57 7.15
C ILE A 15 -0.71 4.56 6.02
N GLY A 16 0.33 4.26 5.24
CA GLY A 16 0.59 4.90 3.96
C GLY A 16 -0.14 4.20 2.82
N LEU A 17 -0.63 4.96 1.84
CA LEU A 17 -1.10 4.42 0.56
C LEU A 17 -0.12 4.77 -0.54
N TRP A 18 0.22 3.78 -1.36
CA TRP A 18 1.13 3.93 -2.48
C TRP A 18 0.65 3.13 -3.68
N ASP A 19 0.80 3.68 -4.88
CA ASP A 19 0.58 2.94 -6.12
C ASP A 19 1.93 2.43 -6.66
N VAL A 20 1.97 1.12 -6.93
CA VAL A 20 3.13 0.42 -7.49
C VAL A 20 3.26 0.71 -9.00
N VAL A 21 2.20 1.22 -9.65
CA VAL A 21 2.15 1.50 -11.09
C VAL A 21 1.92 3.00 -11.31
N LYS A 22 2.91 3.70 -11.89
CA LYS A 22 2.91 5.18 -12.00
C LYS A 22 1.79 5.76 -12.88
N SER A 23 1.21 4.98 -13.81
CA SER A 23 0.05 5.42 -14.60
C SER A 23 -0.38 4.30 -15.54
N GLY A 24 -1.53 3.68 -15.30
CA GLY A 24 -2.18 2.78 -16.26
C GLY A 24 -3.16 3.53 -17.16
N ARG A 25 -2.73 4.56 -17.90
CA ARG A 25 -3.57 5.11 -18.97
C ARG A 25 -3.46 4.18 -20.18
N ARG A 26 -4.48 3.36 -20.39
CA ARG A 26 -4.66 2.63 -21.64
C ARG A 26 -5.15 3.64 -22.69
N GLU A 27 -4.22 4.22 -23.44
CA GLU A 27 -4.53 4.94 -24.68
C GLU A 27 -3.65 4.39 -25.79
N GLY A 28 -4.28 3.85 -26.83
CA GLY A 28 -3.73 3.79 -28.19
C GLY A 28 -2.56 2.85 -28.45
N SER A 29 -2.74 1.96 -29.43
CA SER A 29 -1.69 1.15 -30.04
C SER A 29 -0.55 2.01 -30.58
N LEU A 30 0.63 1.96 -29.95
CA LEU A 30 1.93 2.25 -30.56
C LEU A 30 3.06 1.58 -29.79
N ASP A 31 3.71 0.64 -30.48
CA ASP A 31 4.43 -0.53 -29.98
C ASP A 31 5.90 -0.26 -29.58
N THR A 32 6.26 0.88 -28.97
CA THR A 32 7.71 1.17 -28.76
C THR A 32 8.13 2.06 -27.58
N ALA A 33 7.24 2.42 -26.64
CA ALA A 33 7.63 3.19 -25.44
C ALA A 33 7.83 2.33 -24.16
N LEU A 34 7.80 1.00 -24.30
CA LEU A 34 7.70 0.04 -23.19
C LEU A 34 9.06 -0.41 -22.62
N ARG A 35 10.04 0.50 -22.48
CA ARG A 35 11.37 0.18 -21.93
C ARG A 35 11.79 0.98 -20.69
N GLU A 36 11.08 2.03 -20.33
CA GLU A 36 11.41 2.88 -19.16
C GLU A 36 10.21 3.05 -18.22
N VAL A 37 9.53 1.93 -17.95
CA VAL A 37 8.70 1.80 -16.75
C VAL A 37 9.65 1.69 -15.56
N GLU A 38 10.32 2.80 -15.23
CA GLU A 38 10.86 3.04 -13.90
C GLU A 38 9.67 2.90 -12.95
N GLY A 39 9.56 1.75 -12.28
CA GLY A 39 8.64 1.60 -11.17
C GLY A 39 8.85 2.76 -10.21
N ASN A 40 7.76 3.29 -9.65
CA ASN A 40 7.84 4.26 -8.56
C ASN A 40 8.86 3.71 -7.54
N PRO A 41 9.90 4.46 -7.09
CA PRO A 41 11.04 3.89 -6.39
C PRO A 41 10.64 3.44 -4.97
N LEU A 42 10.02 2.27 -4.93
CA LEU A 42 9.48 1.67 -3.72
C LEU A 42 10.61 1.36 -2.75
N ALA A 43 11.80 1.01 -3.26
CA ALA A 43 12.99 0.81 -2.46
C ALA A 43 13.43 2.09 -1.73
N ASP A 44 13.47 3.23 -2.44
CA ASP A 44 13.85 4.53 -1.85
C ASP A 44 12.81 4.97 -0.81
N LEU A 45 11.51 4.82 -1.13
CA LEU A 45 10.44 5.09 -0.16
C LEU A 45 10.57 4.21 1.09
N ILE A 46 10.85 2.92 0.93
CA ILE A 46 11.07 2.01 2.07
C ILE A 46 12.26 2.47 2.91
N ALA A 47 13.35 2.90 2.28
CA ALA A 47 14.54 3.38 2.97
C ALA A 47 14.26 4.63 3.81
N ASP A 48 13.36 5.50 3.35
CA ASP A 48 12.93 6.72 4.05
C ASP A 48 11.91 6.48 5.19
N LEU A 49 11.42 5.25 5.36
CA LEU A 49 10.40 4.88 6.36
C LEU A 49 10.99 3.92 7.40
N PRO A 50 11.75 4.40 8.40
CA PRO A 50 12.42 3.54 9.38
C PRO A 50 11.46 2.74 10.27
N ASP A 51 10.23 3.22 10.47
CA ASP A 51 9.19 2.55 11.25
C ASP A 51 8.31 1.62 10.39
N LEU A 52 8.60 1.48 9.08
CA LEU A 52 7.84 0.58 8.21
C LEU A 52 8.07 -0.86 8.64
N ALA A 53 6.99 -1.54 9.06
CA ALA A 53 7.05 -2.93 9.51
C ALA A 53 6.45 -3.92 8.51
N ALA A 54 5.53 -3.47 7.65
CA ALA A 54 4.79 -4.33 6.74
C ALA A 54 4.36 -3.62 5.46
N ILE A 55 4.21 -4.40 4.38
CA ILE A 55 3.64 -3.97 3.10
C ILE A 55 2.49 -4.91 2.74
N GLY A 56 1.29 -4.33 2.66
CA GLY A 56 0.08 -5.01 2.18
C GLY A 56 -0.14 -4.80 0.68
N PHE A 57 -0.11 -5.87 -0.10
CA PHE A 57 -0.35 -5.81 -1.54
C PHE A 57 -1.82 -6.00 -1.88
N ASN A 58 -2.46 -4.95 -2.38
CA ASN A 58 -3.86 -4.98 -2.79
C ASN A 58 -4.07 -5.71 -4.13
N GLY A 59 -4.17 -7.04 -4.09
CA GLY A 59 -4.36 -7.91 -5.24
C GLY A 59 -3.07 -8.51 -5.83
N GLY A 60 -3.23 -9.60 -6.58
CA GLY A 60 -2.10 -10.41 -7.06
C GLY A 60 -1.13 -9.68 -7.99
N THR A 61 -1.60 -8.72 -8.78
CA THR A 61 -0.71 -7.90 -9.64
C THR A 61 0.22 -7.02 -8.79
N ALA A 62 -0.31 -6.39 -7.74
CA ALA A 62 0.49 -5.58 -6.82
C ALA A 62 1.53 -6.46 -6.10
N ALA A 63 1.13 -7.65 -5.64
CA ALA A 63 2.04 -8.58 -4.96
C ALA A 63 3.20 -9.02 -5.85
N ARG A 64 2.90 -9.39 -7.10
CA ARG A 64 3.91 -9.82 -8.07
C ARG A 64 4.92 -8.71 -8.40
N ILE A 65 4.45 -7.48 -8.63
CA ILE A 65 5.33 -6.36 -8.97
C ILE A 65 6.12 -5.91 -7.73
N GLY A 66 5.45 -5.72 -6.60
CA GLY A 66 6.08 -5.26 -5.36
C GLY A 66 7.18 -6.20 -4.87
N ARG A 67 6.94 -7.52 -4.84
CA ARG A 67 7.97 -8.51 -4.46
C ARG A 67 9.19 -8.49 -5.39
N ARG A 68 8.99 -8.23 -6.68
CA ARG A 68 10.11 -8.10 -7.63
C ARG A 68 10.94 -6.84 -7.35
N LEU A 69 10.31 -5.75 -6.93
CA LEU A 69 10.99 -4.49 -6.62
C LEU A 69 11.70 -4.53 -5.26
N ILE A 70 11.08 -5.12 -4.24
CA ILE A 70 11.61 -5.20 -2.87
C ILE A 70 12.68 -6.29 -2.75
N GLY A 71 12.55 -7.38 -3.51
CA GLY A 71 13.37 -8.56 -3.34
C GLY A 71 12.91 -9.44 -2.17
N THR A 72 13.68 -10.49 -1.90
CA THR A 72 13.36 -11.50 -0.86
C THR A 72 14.11 -11.29 0.45
N ASP A 73 15.15 -10.45 0.45
CA ASP A 73 15.98 -10.17 1.62
C ASP A 73 15.52 -8.84 2.25
N THR A 74 14.38 -8.91 2.95
CA THR A 74 13.80 -7.75 3.62
C THR A 74 13.28 -8.14 5.01
N PRO A 75 13.47 -7.30 6.04
CA PRO A 75 12.87 -7.53 7.35
C PRO A 75 11.36 -7.24 7.36
N LEU A 76 10.81 -6.68 6.28
CA LEU A 76 9.40 -6.29 6.17
C LEU A 76 8.48 -7.50 6.03
N ALA A 77 7.34 -7.45 6.72
CA ALA A 77 6.26 -8.42 6.50
C ALA A 77 5.56 -8.13 5.16
N LEU A 78 5.68 -9.05 4.21
CA LEU A 78 5.04 -8.95 2.89
C LEU A 78 3.71 -9.71 2.86
N ILE A 79 2.59 -9.00 2.80
CA ILE A 79 1.25 -9.54 2.99
C ILE A 79 0.42 -9.41 1.70
N ASP A 80 -0.05 -10.53 1.17
CA ASP A 80 -0.88 -10.56 -0.03
C ASP A 80 -2.36 -10.41 0.37
N LEU A 81 -3.02 -9.33 -0.10
CA LEU A 81 -4.41 -9.01 0.22
C LEU A 81 -5.32 -9.22 -0.99
N PRO A 82 -6.59 -9.62 -0.78
CA PRO A 82 -7.55 -9.63 -1.87
C PRO A 82 -7.79 -8.20 -2.36
N SER A 83 -8.05 -8.07 -3.67
CA SER A 83 -8.34 -6.76 -4.25
C SER A 83 -9.54 -6.10 -3.55
N SER A 84 -9.39 -4.84 -3.16
CA SER A 84 -10.47 -4.00 -2.62
C SER A 84 -11.51 -3.61 -3.68
N SER A 85 -11.27 -3.91 -4.97
CA SER A 85 -12.22 -3.65 -6.05
C SER A 85 -13.49 -4.52 -5.90
N PRO A 86 -14.67 -3.93 -6.18
CA PRO A 86 -15.93 -4.69 -6.19
C PRO A 86 -15.99 -5.73 -7.32
N ALA A 87 -15.14 -5.60 -8.35
CA ALA A 87 -15.10 -6.51 -9.50
C ALA A 87 -14.64 -7.94 -9.13
N PHE A 88 -14.01 -8.14 -7.97
CA PHE A 88 -13.66 -9.46 -7.47
C PHE A 88 -14.85 -10.11 -6.74
N ALA A 89 -15.79 -10.66 -7.52
CA ALA A 89 -17.04 -11.28 -7.06
C ALA A 89 -16.87 -12.68 -6.46
N ALA A 90 -15.67 -13.27 -6.56
CA ALA A 90 -15.37 -14.61 -6.05
C ALA A 90 -15.21 -14.68 -4.52
N MET A 91 -15.19 -13.54 -3.83
CA MET A 91 -14.99 -13.47 -2.38
C MET A 91 -15.96 -12.47 -1.76
N SER A 92 -16.66 -12.90 -0.71
CA SER A 92 -17.58 -12.07 0.04
C SER A 92 -16.85 -10.93 0.77
N LEU A 93 -17.58 -9.87 1.12
CA LEU A 93 -17.02 -8.76 1.90
C LEU A 93 -16.47 -9.23 3.26
N ALA A 94 -17.13 -10.20 3.90
CA ALA A 94 -16.68 -10.76 5.18
C ALA A 94 -15.33 -11.47 5.06
N GLU A 95 -15.17 -12.29 4.01
CA GLU A 95 -13.90 -12.98 3.74
C GLU A 95 -12.78 -11.99 3.38
N LYS A 96 -13.09 -10.96 2.57
CA LYS A 96 -12.13 -9.87 2.29
C LYS A 96 -11.71 -9.20 3.59
N THR A 97 -12.67 -8.82 4.43
CA THR A 97 -12.41 -8.17 5.72
C THR A 97 -11.49 -9.03 6.60
N ALA A 98 -11.77 -10.32 6.73
CA ALA A 98 -10.95 -11.25 7.51
C ALA A 98 -9.49 -11.30 7.01
N ARG A 99 -9.26 -11.24 5.70
CA ARG A 99 -7.91 -11.18 5.11
C ARG A 99 -7.24 -9.84 5.36
N TRP A 100 -7.96 -8.73 5.26
CA TRP A 100 -7.43 -7.38 5.52
C TRP A 100 -7.07 -7.17 6.99
N LEU A 101 -7.74 -7.86 7.93
CA LEU A 101 -7.36 -7.84 9.35
C LEU A 101 -5.97 -8.43 9.64
N ALA A 102 -5.32 -9.11 8.68
CA ALA A 102 -3.92 -9.51 8.81
C ALA A 102 -2.96 -8.32 8.99
N LEU A 103 -3.37 -7.10 8.60
CA LEU A 103 -2.59 -5.88 8.84
C LEU A 103 -2.69 -5.37 10.29
N ARG A 104 -3.68 -5.82 11.06
CA ARG A 104 -3.98 -5.29 12.40
C ARG A 104 -2.78 -5.27 13.36
N PRO A 105 -1.91 -6.29 13.40
CA PRO A 105 -0.74 -6.28 14.30
C PRO A 105 0.28 -5.17 14.02
N PHE A 106 0.24 -4.57 12.82
CA PHE A 106 1.19 -3.54 12.37
C PHE A 106 0.62 -2.12 12.48
N LEU A 107 -0.64 -1.97 12.88
CA LEU A 107 -1.26 -0.66 13.04
C LEU A 107 -0.72 0.00 14.29
N THR A 108 -0.29 1.25 14.15
CA THR A 108 0.08 2.09 15.28
C THR A 108 -1.09 3.03 15.61
N GLU A 109 -1.36 3.23 16.89
CA GLU A 109 -2.11 4.41 17.30
C GLU A 109 -1.08 5.53 17.40
N ARG A 110 -1.10 6.49 16.46
CA ARG A 110 -0.33 7.72 16.69
C ARG A 110 -0.94 8.39 17.92
N LYS A 111 -0.26 8.25 19.06
CA LYS A 111 -0.54 9.10 20.22
C LYS A 111 -0.31 10.53 19.77
N ASP A 112 -1.35 11.33 19.91
CA ASP A 112 -1.37 12.75 19.59
C ASP A 112 -0.19 13.44 20.30
N SER A 113 0.91 13.72 19.57
CA SER A 113 2.07 14.49 20.08
C SER A 113 1.76 15.99 20.18
N SER A 114 0.50 16.37 20.37
CA SER A 114 0.05 17.77 20.48
C SER A 114 -0.77 18.00 21.74
N ARG A 115 -0.24 17.67 22.92
CA ARG A 115 -0.61 18.31 24.20
C ARG A 115 0.60 18.50 25.10
N GLU A 116 1.61 19.20 24.58
CA GLU A 116 2.58 19.91 25.41
C GLU A 116 2.92 21.24 24.72
N THR A 117 2.02 22.21 24.84
CA THR A 117 2.44 23.60 24.98
C THR A 117 2.13 23.95 26.42
N GLY A 118 3.15 23.79 27.25
CA GLY A 118 3.15 24.29 28.61
C GLY A 118 3.31 25.81 28.64
N ALA A 119 2.97 26.34 29.82
CA ALA A 119 3.06 27.72 30.31
C ALA A 119 1.93 28.66 29.89
#